data_AF-A0A3S4IZR0-F1
#
_entry.id   AF-A0A3S4IZR0-F1
#
_cell.length_a   1.000
_cell.length_b   1.000
_cell.length_c   1.000
_cell.angle_alpha   90.00
_cell.angle_beta   90.00
_cell.angle_gamma   90.00
#
_symmetry.space_group_name_H-M   'P 1'
#
loop_
_entity.id
_entity.type
_entity.pdbx_description
1 polymer ?
#
loop_
_entity_poly.entity_id
_entity_poly.type
_entity_poly.pdbx_seq_one_letter_code
_entity_poly.pdbx_strand_id
1 'polypeptide(L)'
;MNAQNRISSHDELLSPRPLPLETGIRRLDDGRLLVAVRTELPGCAGRMLEWWFKFFETTQHIRWWHPHDHHRMHGWDKQWRRGESYVGACVRAEESLGDFPPVTAALKFHEPGTFSRPTRWRRQDASRRCPGWCAPGSLSAMNRAWRPTAIRRMAR
;
A
#
# COMPACT_ATOMS: atom_id res chain seq x y z
N MET A 1 -13.48 25.49 12.81
CA MET A 1 -12.93 24.11 12.77
C MET A 1 -11.84 24.09 11.69
N ASN A 2 -10.60 23.79 12.07
CA ASN A 2 -9.40 24.02 11.26
C ASN A 2 -9.27 23.06 10.06
N ALA A 3 -9.02 23.62 8.88
CA ALA A 3 -8.83 22.92 7.60
C ALA A 3 -7.48 22.16 7.48
N GLN A 4 -6.69 22.10 8.56
CA GLN A 4 -5.27 21.71 8.54
C GLN A 4 -4.95 20.21 8.40
N ASN A 5 -5.94 19.30 8.35
CA ASN A 5 -5.69 17.84 8.43
C ASN A 5 -5.99 17.05 7.15
N ARG A 6 -6.10 17.71 5.99
CA ARG A 6 -6.40 17.05 4.72
C ARG A 6 -5.12 16.83 3.91
N ILE A 7 -4.80 15.56 3.62
CA ILE A 7 -3.92 15.22 2.50
C ILE A 7 -4.65 15.71 1.25
N SER A 8 -4.21 16.85 0.72
CA SER A 8 -4.92 17.56 -0.34
C SER A 8 -4.48 17.06 -1.72
N SER A 9 -3.32 16.39 -1.78
CA SER A 9 -2.79 15.74 -2.97
C SER A 9 -2.00 14.48 -2.61
N HIS A 10 -2.07 13.46 -3.47
CA HIS A 10 -1.21 12.26 -3.40
C HIS A 10 0.28 12.61 -3.41
N ASP A 11 0.64 13.75 -4.00
CA ASP A 11 2.02 14.23 -3.99
C ASP A 11 2.52 14.47 -2.55
N GLU A 12 1.68 14.83 -1.58
CA GLU A 12 2.11 15.02 -0.19
C GLU A 12 2.69 13.74 0.42
N LEU A 13 2.19 12.57 0.01
CA LEU A 13 2.72 11.25 0.40
C LEU A 13 4.14 11.00 -0.11
N LEU A 14 4.65 11.83 -1.03
CA LEU A 14 6.03 11.79 -1.49
C LEU A 14 6.93 12.68 -0.62
N SER A 15 6.41 13.69 0.08
CA SER A 15 7.23 14.60 0.89
C SER A 15 7.95 13.85 2.02
N PRO A 16 9.27 14.00 2.22
CA PRO A 16 9.98 13.36 3.33
C PRO A 16 9.57 13.90 4.71
N ARG A 17 8.86 15.04 4.75
CA ARG A 17 8.34 15.62 5.99
C ARG A 17 7.19 14.76 6.55
N PRO A 18 7.07 14.66 7.88
CA PRO A 18 5.91 14.04 8.51
C PRO A 18 4.61 14.70 8.05
N LEU A 19 3.58 13.88 7.88
CA LEU A 19 2.21 14.31 7.64
C LEU A 19 1.47 14.53 8.96
N PRO A 20 0.41 15.35 8.98
CA PRO A 20 -0.38 15.56 10.18
C PRO A 20 -1.04 14.29 10.74
N LEU A 21 -1.30 13.29 9.88
CA LEU A 21 -1.81 11.97 10.27
C LEU A 21 -1.00 10.87 9.56
N GLU A 22 -0.03 10.31 10.28
CA GLU A 22 0.82 9.19 9.81
C GLU A 22 0.25 7.82 10.23
N THR A 23 -0.37 7.76 11.41
CA THR A 23 -1.05 6.56 11.92
C THR A 23 -2.33 6.97 12.65
N GLY A 24 -3.46 6.39 12.28
CA GLY A 24 -4.76 6.62 12.93
C GLY A 24 -5.94 6.54 11.97
N ILE A 25 -7.13 6.79 12.51
CA ILE A 25 -8.39 6.76 11.78
C ILE A 25 -9.11 8.11 11.87
N ARG A 26 -9.80 8.49 10.80
CA ARG A 26 -10.64 9.70 10.78
C ARG A 26 -11.84 9.51 9.86
N ARG A 27 -13.04 9.82 10.35
CA ARG A 27 -14.22 9.92 9.49
C ARG A 27 -14.20 11.26 8.76
N LEU A 28 -14.43 11.24 7.46
CA LEU A 28 -14.52 12.41 6.60
C LEU A 28 -15.95 12.96 6.59
N ASP A 29 -16.09 14.22 6.18
CA ASP A 29 -17.39 14.93 6.17
C ASP A 29 -18.42 14.27 5.25
N ASP A 30 -17.96 13.53 4.24
CA ASP A 30 -18.79 12.74 3.31
C ASP A 30 -19.09 11.31 3.80
N GLY A 31 -18.76 11.01 5.06
CA GLY A 31 -19.02 9.73 5.70
C GLY A 31 -17.99 8.63 5.41
N ARG A 32 -17.01 8.87 4.53
CA ARG A 32 -15.91 7.90 4.30
C ARG A 32 -14.97 7.79 5.50
N LEU A 33 -14.29 6.64 5.63
CA LEU A 33 -13.26 6.43 6.64
C LEU A 33 -11.87 6.57 6.02
N LEU A 34 -11.08 7.52 6.53
CA LEU A 34 -9.65 7.60 6.27
C LEU A 34 -8.91 6.74 7.30
N VAL A 35 -8.09 5.81 6.81
CA VAL A 35 -7.17 5.02 7.62
C VAL A 35 -5.75 5.33 7.17
N ALA A 36 -4.91 5.77 8.11
CA ALA A 36 -3.48 6.00 7.89
C ALA A 36 -2.68 5.02 8.76
N VAL A 37 -1.65 4.41 8.20
CA VAL A 37 -0.74 3.52 8.92
C VAL A 37 0.67 3.73 8.41
N ARG A 38 1.59 3.98 9.33
CA ARG A 38 3.03 3.92 9.08
C ARG A 38 3.61 2.69 9.77
N THR A 39 4.11 1.76 8.97
CA THR A 39 4.84 0.57 9.43
C THR A 39 6.32 0.73 9.12
N GLU A 40 7.15 0.74 10.15
CA GLU A 40 8.60 0.65 9.97
C GLU A 40 8.98 -0.81 9.64
N LEU A 41 9.82 -1.00 8.63
CA LEU A 41 10.34 -2.32 8.25
C LEU A 41 11.87 -2.33 8.30
N PRO A 42 12.47 -2.43 9.51
CA PRO A 42 13.93 -2.42 9.67
C PRO A 42 14.58 -3.56 8.87
N GLY A 43 15.63 -3.24 8.12
CA GLY A 43 16.34 -4.22 7.29
C GLY A 43 15.62 -4.63 6.00
N CYS A 44 14.40 -4.14 5.76
CA CYS A 44 13.66 -4.40 4.52
C CYS A 44 13.98 -3.32 3.48
N ALA A 45 14.57 -3.72 2.36
CA ALA A 45 14.75 -2.84 1.22
C ALA A 45 13.49 -2.85 0.34
N GLY A 46 13.24 -1.75 -0.40
CA GLY A 46 12.09 -1.67 -1.31
C GLY A 46 11.97 -2.90 -2.23
N ARG A 47 13.08 -3.34 -2.83
CA ARG A 47 13.10 -4.50 -3.73
C ARG A 47 12.56 -5.80 -3.11
N MET A 48 12.60 -5.94 -1.78
CA MET A 48 12.09 -7.11 -1.07
C MET A 48 10.56 -7.09 -1.01
N LEU A 49 9.97 -5.91 -0.81
CA LEU A 49 8.53 -5.71 -0.93
C LEU A 49 8.08 -5.90 -2.38
N GLU A 50 8.83 -5.35 -3.33
CA GLU A 50 8.53 -5.56 -4.75
C GLU A 50 8.56 -7.04 -5.14
N TRP A 51 9.57 -7.79 -4.66
CA TRP A 51 9.65 -9.23 -4.83
C TRP A 51 8.42 -9.94 -4.25
N TRP A 52 7.98 -9.56 -3.05
CA TRP A 52 6.82 -10.18 -2.39
C TRP A 52 5.56 -10.15 -3.28
N PHE A 53 5.25 -8.99 -3.88
CA PHE A 53 4.11 -8.84 -4.80
C PHE A 53 4.25 -9.58 -6.14
N LYS A 54 5.49 -9.90 -6.55
CA LYS A 54 5.77 -10.78 -7.71
C LYS A 54 5.74 -12.27 -7.36
N PHE A 55 5.84 -12.60 -6.07
CA PHE A 55 5.99 -13.95 -5.56
C PHE A 55 4.68 -14.57 -5.06
N PHE A 56 3.86 -13.82 -4.30
CA PHE A 56 2.71 -14.44 -3.63
C PHE A 56 1.61 -14.83 -4.63
N GLU A 57 0.97 -15.97 -4.38
CA GLU A 57 0.04 -16.61 -5.34
C GLU A 57 -0.93 -17.58 -4.64
N THR A 58 -0.52 -18.14 -3.51
CA THR A 58 -1.30 -19.15 -2.79
C THR A 58 -1.92 -18.59 -1.52
N THR A 59 -2.97 -19.26 -1.03
CA THR A 59 -3.55 -19.01 0.30
C THR A 59 -2.48 -19.09 1.40
N GLN A 60 -1.53 -20.02 1.28
CA GLN A 60 -0.44 -20.14 2.25
C GLN A 60 0.45 -18.90 2.27
N HIS A 61 0.75 -18.31 1.12
CA HIS A 61 1.57 -17.11 1.04
C HIS A 61 0.89 -15.92 1.72
N ILE A 62 -0.40 -15.66 1.47
CA ILE A 62 -1.09 -14.55 2.14
C ILE A 62 -1.23 -14.81 3.65
N ARG A 63 -1.38 -16.05 4.10
CA ARG A 63 -1.36 -16.39 5.54
C ARG A 63 -0.02 -16.13 6.23
N TRP A 64 1.11 -16.16 5.51
CA TRP A 64 2.39 -15.71 6.09
C TRP A 64 2.39 -14.22 6.40
N TRP A 65 1.60 -13.42 5.67
CA TRP A 65 1.44 -11.99 5.97
C TRP A 65 0.56 -11.79 7.19
N HIS A 66 -0.63 -12.42 7.22
CA HIS A 66 -1.52 -12.33 8.37
C HIS A 66 -2.25 -13.66 8.60
N PRO A 67 -1.84 -14.48 9.58
CA PRO A 67 -2.30 -15.87 9.68
C PRO A 67 -3.77 -16.00 10.09
N HIS A 68 -4.30 -15.02 10.82
CA HIS A 68 -5.67 -15.05 11.35
C HIS A 68 -6.70 -14.43 10.41
N ASP A 69 -6.32 -13.38 9.68
CA ASP A 69 -7.29 -12.59 8.91
C ASP A 69 -7.29 -12.95 7.43
N HIS A 70 -6.22 -13.54 6.89
CA HIS A 70 -6.20 -13.98 5.49
C HIS A 70 -6.72 -15.42 5.35
N HIS A 71 -7.97 -15.55 4.90
CA HIS A 71 -8.66 -16.84 4.86
C HIS A 71 -8.35 -17.64 3.61
N ARG A 72 -8.52 -17.03 2.43
CA ARG A 72 -8.42 -17.71 1.13
C ARG A 72 -7.93 -16.76 0.05
N MET A 73 -7.05 -17.25 -0.83
CA MET A 73 -6.69 -16.56 -2.06
C MET A 73 -7.48 -17.16 -3.23
N HIS A 74 -8.12 -16.31 -4.03
CA HIS A 74 -8.86 -16.69 -5.23
C HIS A 74 -8.03 -16.53 -6.52
N GLY A 75 -6.79 -16.05 -6.38
CA GLY A 75 -5.82 -15.93 -7.45
C GLY A 75 -5.72 -14.53 -8.06
N TRP A 76 -4.78 -14.42 -9.00
CA TRP A 76 -4.53 -13.23 -9.79
C TRP A 76 -5.27 -13.26 -11.12
N ASP A 77 -5.53 -12.09 -11.70
CA ASP A 77 -6.00 -11.98 -13.07
C ASP A 77 -4.88 -12.19 -14.10
N LYS A 78 -5.26 -12.24 -15.38
CA LYS A 78 -4.35 -12.48 -16.52
C LYS A 78 -3.27 -11.41 -16.74
N GLN A 79 -3.35 -10.27 -16.06
CA GLN A 79 -2.34 -9.20 -16.19
C GLN A 79 -1.16 -9.43 -15.24
N TRP A 80 -1.31 -10.31 -14.24
CA TRP A 80 -0.20 -10.68 -13.37
C TRP A 80 0.79 -11.58 -14.11
N ARG A 81 2.07 -11.20 -14.07
CA ARG A 81 3.17 -11.95 -14.65
C ARG A 81 4.05 -12.43 -13.51
N ARG A 82 3.88 -13.70 -13.14
CA ARG A 82 4.60 -14.34 -12.02
C ARG A 82 6.10 -14.07 -12.10
N GLY A 83 6.68 -13.57 -11.00
CA GLY A 83 8.10 -13.24 -10.91
C GLY A 83 8.52 -11.95 -11.63
N GLU A 84 7.66 -11.33 -12.43
CA GLU A 84 8.03 -10.23 -13.32
C GLU A 84 7.30 -8.92 -12.96
N SER A 85 5.97 -8.92 -12.97
CA SER A 85 5.16 -7.72 -12.74
C SER A 85 3.78 -8.04 -12.19
N TYR A 86 3.34 -7.18 -11.27
CA TYR A 86 1.98 -7.18 -10.73
C TYR A 86 1.23 -5.88 -11.05
N VAL A 87 1.89 -4.89 -11.64
CA VAL A 87 1.26 -3.60 -11.93
C VAL A 87 0.26 -3.77 -13.07
N GLY A 88 -0.95 -3.23 -12.88
CA GLY A 88 -2.07 -3.45 -13.77
C GLY A 88 -2.83 -4.75 -13.50
N ALA A 89 -2.39 -5.61 -12.57
CA ALA A 89 -3.08 -6.83 -12.20
C ALA A 89 -4.07 -6.64 -11.06
N CYS A 90 -5.01 -7.58 -10.94
CA CYS A 90 -5.96 -7.66 -9.83
C CYS A 90 -5.78 -8.98 -9.10
N VAL A 91 -5.74 -8.94 -7.77
CA VAL A 91 -5.76 -10.12 -6.90
C VAL A 91 -7.08 -10.17 -6.14
N ARG A 92 -7.64 -11.37 -5.97
CA ARG A 92 -8.83 -11.60 -5.16
C ARG A 92 -8.51 -12.48 -3.96
N ALA A 93 -8.99 -12.09 -2.79
CA ALA A 93 -8.82 -12.83 -1.55
C ALA A 93 -10.03 -12.64 -0.63
N GLU A 94 -10.25 -13.59 0.28
CA GLU A 94 -11.15 -13.47 1.42
C GLU A 94 -10.34 -13.10 2.65
N GLU A 95 -10.69 -11.98 3.27
CA GLU A 95 -10.03 -11.47 4.46
C GLU A 95 -11.02 -10.96 5.51
N SER A 96 -10.70 -11.17 6.79
CA SER A 96 -11.40 -10.51 7.90
C SER A 96 -10.84 -9.11 8.10
N LEU A 97 -11.70 -8.18 8.52
CA LEU A 97 -11.31 -6.83 8.90
C LEU A 97 -11.76 -6.60 10.34
N GLY A 98 -10.89 -6.87 11.31
CA GLY A 98 -11.31 -6.90 12.72
C GLY A 98 -12.40 -7.95 12.95
N ASP A 99 -13.47 -7.58 13.68
CA ASP A 99 -14.54 -8.51 14.05
C ASP A 99 -15.59 -8.72 12.93
N PHE A 100 -15.38 -8.14 11.74
CA PHE A 100 -16.28 -8.36 10.62
C PHE A 100 -16.08 -9.77 10.02
N PRO A 101 -17.18 -10.44 9.61
CA PRO A 101 -17.08 -11.69 8.87
C PRO A 101 -16.17 -11.55 7.64
N PRO A 102 -15.50 -12.63 7.19
CA PRO A 102 -14.63 -12.59 6.03
C PRO A 102 -15.32 -11.96 4.82
N VAL A 103 -14.68 -10.97 4.20
CA VAL A 103 -15.15 -10.30 3.00
C VAL A 103 -14.28 -10.68 1.82
N THR A 104 -14.89 -10.85 0.65
CA THR A 104 -14.12 -10.98 -0.59
C THR A 104 -13.65 -9.60 -1.04
N ALA A 105 -12.33 -9.38 -0.99
CA ALA A 105 -11.68 -8.20 -1.51
C ALA A 105 -11.06 -8.47 -2.89
N ALA A 106 -11.16 -7.48 -3.77
CA ALA A 106 -10.42 -7.43 -5.02
C ALA A 106 -9.46 -6.23 -4.96
N LEU A 107 -8.15 -6.45 -5.04
CA LEU A 107 -7.14 -5.40 -5.01
C LEU A 107 -6.54 -5.22 -6.40
N LYS A 108 -6.80 -4.07 -7.04
CA LYS A 108 -6.21 -3.69 -8.34
C LYS A 108 -4.94 -2.90 -8.14
N PHE A 109 -3.87 -3.33 -8.77
CA PHE A 109 -2.60 -2.62 -8.74
C PHE A 109 -2.50 -1.63 -9.91
N HIS A 110 -2.12 -0.40 -9.62
CA HIS A 110 -2.03 0.69 -10.60
C HIS A 110 -0.62 1.25 -10.70
N GLU A 111 -0.33 1.81 -11.88
CA GLU A 111 0.89 2.58 -12.11
C GLU A 111 0.89 3.83 -11.22
N PRO A 112 2.00 4.14 -10.49
CA PRO A 112 2.10 5.31 -9.61
C PRO A 112 1.78 6.66 -10.26
N GLY A 113 2.16 6.79 -11.54
CA GLY A 113 1.91 8.00 -12.33
C GLY A 113 0.43 8.28 -12.60
N THR A 114 -0.46 7.33 -12.31
CA THR A 114 -1.91 7.50 -12.44
C THR A 114 -2.47 8.48 -11.40
N PHE A 115 -1.86 8.55 -10.21
CA PHE A 115 -2.38 9.33 -9.08
C PHE A 115 -1.47 10.48 -8.65
N SER A 116 -0.20 10.47 -9.07
CA SER A 116 0.81 11.46 -8.73
C SER A 116 1.41 12.11 -9.97
N ARG A 117 1.92 13.34 -9.84
CA ARG A 117 2.53 14.03 -10.98
C ARG A 117 3.77 13.25 -11.48
N PRO A 118 3.84 12.83 -12.77
CA PRO A 118 4.88 11.94 -13.26
C PRO A 118 6.32 12.43 -13.02
N THR A 119 6.54 13.73 -13.05
CA THR A 119 7.85 14.38 -12.84
C THR A 119 8.36 14.27 -11.40
N ARG A 120 7.45 14.26 -10.42
CA ARG A 120 7.78 14.16 -9.00
C ARG A 120 7.99 12.70 -8.57
N TRP A 121 7.22 11.78 -9.17
CA TRP A 121 7.40 10.35 -9.03
C TRP A 121 8.78 9.87 -9.50
N ARG A 122 9.20 10.20 -10.74
CA ARG A 122 10.49 9.75 -11.31
C ARG A 122 11.71 10.17 -10.48
N ARG A 123 11.66 11.34 -9.83
CA ARG A 123 12.73 11.81 -8.93
C ARG A 123 12.84 10.97 -7.66
N GLN A 124 11.77 10.32 -7.22
CA GLN A 124 11.79 9.42 -6.06
C GLN A 124 12.10 7.97 -6.41
N ASP A 125 11.64 7.50 -7.56
CA ASP A 125 11.97 6.18 -8.10
C ASP A 125 13.50 6.00 -8.23
N ALA A 126 14.18 7.02 -8.75
CA ALA A 126 15.65 7.08 -8.82
C ALA A 126 16.36 6.96 -7.46
N SER A 127 15.65 7.14 -6.33
CA SER A 127 16.17 6.94 -4.97
C SER A 127 15.93 5.53 -4.39
N ARG A 128 15.61 4.54 -5.24
CA ARG A 128 15.39 3.12 -4.88
C ARG A 128 14.20 2.89 -3.92
N ARG A 129 13.12 3.66 -4.11
CA ARG A 129 11.86 3.49 -3.35
C ARG A 129 10.89 2.69 -4.19
N CYS A 130 10.47 1.51 -3.75
CA CYS A 130 9.50 0.70 -4.48
C CYS A 130 8.10 1.27 -4.29
N PRO A 131 7.32 1.50 -5.35
CA PRO A 131 5.90 1.79 -5.21
C PRO A 131 5.08 0.56 -5.60
N GLY A 132 3.96 0.37 -4.92
CA GLY A 132 2.84 -0.43 -5.39
C GLY A 132 1.58 0.30 -4.93
N TRP A 133 0.72 0.69 -5.86
CA TRP A 133 -0.56 1.34 -5.55
C TRP A 133 -1.67 0.31 -5.67
N CYS A 134 -2.52 0.15 -4.65
CA CYS A 134 -3.63 -0.80 -4.66
C CYS A 134 -4.96 -0.04 -4.56
N ALA A 135 -5.75 0.04 -5.63
CA ALA A 135 -7.15 0.45 -5.50
C ALA A 135 -8.01 -0.81 -5.37
N PRO A 136 -8.71 -1.06 -4.25
CA PRO A 136 -9.70 -2.12 -4.24
C PRO A 136 -10.90 -1.81 -5.14
N GLY A 137 -11.57 -2.86 -5.61
CA GLY A 137 -12.87 -2.75 -6.28
C GLY A 137 -13.96 -2.30 -5.31
N SER A 138 -14.76 -1.31 -5.74
CA SER A 138 -16.05 -0.84 -5.22
C SER A 138 -16.13 -0.17 -3.83
N LEU A 139 -15.24 -0.41 -2.86
CA LEU A 139 -15.46 0.03 -1.47
C LEU A 139 -14.37 0.91 -0.82
N SER A 140 -13.14 0.97 -1.35
CA SER A 140 -12.07 1.78 -0.76
C SER A 140 -10.97 2.12 -1.78
N ALA A 141 -10.13 3.11 -1.49
CA ALA A 141 -8.91 3.41 -2.24
C ALA A 141 -7.72 3.29 -1.27
N MET A 142 -6.73 2.44 -1.57
CA MET A 142 -5.60 2.19 -0.69
C MET A 142 -4.29 2.69 -1.32
N ASN A 143 -3.76 3.77 -0.75
CA ASN A 143 -2.51 4.35 -1.21
C ASN A 143 -1.36 3.85 -0.31
N ARG A 144 -0.48 3.00 -0.84
CA ARG A 144 0.74 2.58 -0.12
C ARG A 144 1.96 3.24 -0.76
N ALA A 145 2.69 4.01 0.04
CA ALA A 145 3.99 4.58 -0.34
C ALA A 145 5.06 4.01 0.58
N TRP A 146 6.06 3.32 0.01
CA TRP A 146 7.16 2.75 0.79
C TRP A 146 8.35 3.70 0.80
N ARG A 147 8.91 3.93 1.99
CA ARG A 147 10.03 4.86 2.18
C ARG A 147 11.21 4.09 2.78
N PRO A 148 12.38 4.04 2.11
CA PRO A 148 13.59 3.59 2.77
C PRO A 148 13.95 4.60 3.86
N THR A 149 14.02 4.14 5.09
CA THR A 149 14.54 4.91 6.22
C THR A 149 16.06 4.74 6.21
N ALA A 150 16.81 5.83 5.99
CA ALA A 150 18.22 5.82 6.34
C ALA A 150 18.29 5.74 7.87
N ILE A 151 18.83 4.64 8.40
CA ILE A 151 19.25 4.59 9.80
C ILE A 151 20.36 5.63 9.92
N ARG A 152 20.03 6.86 10.34
CA ARG A 152 21.03 7.71 10.96
C ARG A 152 21.42 6.99 12.24
N ARG A 153 22.54 6.25 12.20
CA ARG A 153 23.28 5.95 13.42
C ARG A 153 23.50 7.31 14.08
N MET A 154 22.77 7.59 15.15
CA MET A 154 23.26 8.55 16.13
C MET A 154 24.51 7.89 16.69
N ALA A 155 25.67 8.26 16.13
CA ALA A 155 26.92 8.11 16.85
C ALA A 155 26.75 8.92 18.14
N ARG A 156 26.63 8.21 19.25
CA ARG A 156 27.10 8.71 20.55
C ARG A 156 28.53 8.22 20.69
#